data_AF-A0A3B0UUV6-F1
#
_entry.id   AF-A0A3B0UUV6-F1
#
_cell.length_a   1.000
_cell.length_b   1.000
_cell.length_c   1.000
_cell.angle_alpha   90.00
_cell.angle_beta   90.00
_cell.angle_gamma   90.00
#
_symmetry.space_group_name_H-M   'P 1'
#
loop_
_entity.id
_entity.type
_entity.pdbx_description
1 polymer ?
#
loop_
_entity_poly.entity_id
_entity_poly.type
_entity_poly.pdbx_seq_one_letter_code
_entity_poly.pdbx_strand_id
1 'polypeptide(L)' 'KTSFAIPFGIGYKTKLFQDFAIAFELRARYTFVDDIDYNNNNIKSLTFGNPNSNDWYILSGISLVYTFGRPACYSSPF' A
#
# COMPACT_ATOMS: atom_id res chain seq x y z
N LYS A 1 23.56 -0.37 -1.90
CA LYS A 1 22.72 0.13 -3.02
C LYS A 1 21.56 0.92 -2.43
N THR A 2 21.19 2.05 -3.03
CA THR A 2 20.01 2.84 -2.64
C THR A 2 19.03 2.81 -3.80
N SER A 3 17.80 2.33 -3.56
CA SER A 3 16.74 2.21 -4.55
C SER A 3 15.65 3.25 -4.27
N PHE A 4 15.17 3.89 -5.34
CA PHE A 4 14.02 4.78 -5.28
C PHE A 4 12.78 4.04 -5.79
N ALA A 5 11.65 4.25 -5.12
CA ALA A 5 10.37 3.68 -5.49
C ALA A 5 9.31 4.77 -5.36
N ILE A 6 8.41 4.88 -6.34
CA ILE A 6 7.30 5.85 -6.26
C ILE A 6 6.05 5.08 -5.82
N PRO A 7 5.53 5.37 -4.61
CA PRO A 7 4.28 4.79 -4.14
C PRO A 7 3.08 5.57 -4.70
N PHE A 8 2.18 4.87 -5.37
CA PHE A 8 0.84 5.37 -5.69
C PHE A 8 -0.19 4.56 -4.91
N GLY A 9 -1.28 5.20 -4.48
CA GLY A 9 -2.32 4.48 -3.76
C GLY A 9 -3.62 5.25 -3.67
N ILE A 10 -4.70 4.50 -3.50
CA ILE A 10 -6.04 4.99 -3.25
C ILE A 10 -6.57 4.32 -1.99
N GLY A 11 -7.33 5.08 -1.21
CA GLY A 11 -7.97 4.56 -0.02
C GLY A 11 -9.29 5.25 0.26
N TYR A 12 -10.18 4.54 0.94
CA TYR A 12 -11.47 5.07 1.39
C TYR A 12 -11.61 4.84 2.89
N LYS A 13 -12.00 5.89 3.62
CA LYS A 13 -12.22 5.84 5.07
C LYS A 13 -13.62 6.34 5.38
N THR A 14 -14.35 5.60 6.20
CA THR A 14 -15.69 5.96 6.64
C THR A 14 -15.90 5.71 8.13
N LYS A 15 -16.82 6.47 8.73
CA LYS A 15 -17.26 6.24 10.11
C LYS A 15 -18.15 5.01 10.13
N LEU A 16 -17.90 4.08 11.05
CA LEU A 16 -18.69 2.87 11.21
C LEU A 16 -19.73 3.06 12.32
N PHE A 17 -19.29 3.28 13.56
CA PHE A 17 -20.17 3.48 14.71
C PHE A 17 -19.47 4.29 15.80
N GLN A 18 -20.11 5.37 16.27
CA GLN A 18 -19.61 6.23 17.35
C GLN A 18 -18.13 6.60 17.18
N ASP A 19 -17.23 5.93 17.90
CA ASP A 19 -15.78 6.20 17.93
C ASP A 19 -14.99 5.26 17.02
N PHE A 20 -15.66 4.36 16.30
CA PHE A 20 -15.07 3.42 15.36
C PHE A 20 -15.25 3.88 13.92
N ALA A 21 -14.17 3.79 13.16
CA ALA A 21 -14.11 3.99 11.72
C ALA A 21 -13.41 2.81 11.04
N ILE A 22 -13.72 2.61 9.77
CA ILE A 22 -13.06 1.60 8.94
C ILE A 22 -12.40 2.29 7.75
N ALA A 23 -11.23 1.80 7.36
CA ALA A 23 -10.52 2.25 6.18
C ALA A 23 -10.09 1.07 5.32
N PHE A 24 -10.13 1.26 4.02
CA PHE A 24 -9.61 0.33 3.02
C PHE A 24 -8.55 1.05 2.20
N GLU A 25 -7.42 0.40 1.96
CA GLU A 25 -6.30 0.96 1.22
C GLU A 25 -5.75 -0.03 0.18
N LEU A 26 -5.44 0.51 -1.00
CA LEU A 26 -4.73 -0.15 -2.09
C LEU A 26 -3.53 0.72 -2.48
N ARG A 27 -2.33 0.15 -2.39
CA ARG A 27 -1.09 0.86 -2.70
C ARG A 27 -0.25 0.03 -3.66
N ALA A 28 0.07 0.59 -4.82
CA ALA A 28 1.04 0.04 -5.74
C ALA A 28 2.38 0.78 -5.58
N ARG A 29 3.47 0.04 -5.43
CA ARG A 29 4.82 0.61 -5.37
C ARG A 29 5.60 0.08 -6.57
N TYR A 30 5.91 1.00 -7.48
CA TYR A 30 6.78 0.72 -8.61
C TYR A 30 8.22 0.95 -8.14
N THR A 31 9.01 -0.13 -8.09
CA THR A 31 10.42 -0.08 -7.68
C THR A 31 11.27 -0.01 -8.95
N PHE A 32 12.07 1.03 -9.14
CA PHE A 32 12.93 1.19 -10.33
C PHE A 32 14.17 0.29 -10.30
N VAL A 33 14.11 -0.82 -9.57
CA VAL A 33 15.22 -1.73 -9.31
C VAL A 33 14.71 -3.16 -9.38
N ASP A 34 15.45 -3.99 -10.10
CA ASP A 34 15.27 -5.42 -10.38
C ASP A 34 15.98 -6.25 -9.29
N ASP A 35 15.53 -6.12 -8.03
CA ASP A 35 16.13 -6.77 -6.85
C ASP A 35 15.09 -7.57 -6.03
N ILE A 36 13.79 -7.58 -6.42
CA ILE A 36 12.73 -8.27 -5.65
C ILE A 36 12.56 -9.71 -6.13
N ASP A 37 12.69 -9.96 -7.44
CA ASP A 37 12.96 -11.31 -7.94
C ASP A 37 14.47 -11.52 -8.05
N TYR A 38 15.01 -12.62 -7.55
CA TYR A 38 16.45 -12.89 -7.58
C TYR A 38 16.87 -13.38 -8.98
N ASN A 39 16.48 -12.62 -10.01
CA ASN A 39 16.80 -12.91 -11.40
C ASN A 39 18.27 -12.59 -11.65
N ASN A 40 19.02 -13.57 -12.13
CA ASN A 40 20.45 -13.39 -12.39
C ASN A 40 20.80 -13.89 -13.78
N ASN A 41 21.15 -12.95 -14.65
CA ASN A 41 21.53 -13.22 -16.03
C ASN A 41 22.87 -14.00 -16.16
N ASN A 42 23.63 -14.17 -15.07
CA ASN A 42 24.87 -14.97 -15.07
C ASN A 42 24.63 -16.47 -14.83
N ILE A 43 23.49 -16.86 -14.26
CA ILE A 43 23.18 -18.25 -13.93
C ILE A 43 21.97 -18.66 -14.78
N LYS A 44 22.19 -19.51 -15.80
CA LYS A 44 21.15 -19.97 -16.74
C LYS A 44 19.91 -20.59 -16.07
N SER A 45 20.04 -21.08 -14.83
CA SER A 45 18.94 -21.63 -14.02
C SER A 45 18.12 -20.56 -13.28
N LEU A 46 18.62 -19.33 -13.18
CA LEU A 46 17.98 -18.19 -12.52
C LEU A 46 17.55 -17.11 -13.54
N THR A 47 17.55 -17.46 -14.83
CA THR A 47 17.08 -16.58 -15.90
C THR A 47 15.61 -16.87 -16.16
N PHE A 48 14.74 -16.12 -15.49
CA PHE A 48 13.28 -16.21 -15.65
C PHE A 48 12.72 -14.78 -15.74
N GLY A 49 11.77 -14.53 -16.66
CA GLY A 49 11.24 -13.18 -16.88
C GLY A 49 12.13 -12.28 -17.76
N ASN A 50 11.71 -11.02 -17.94
CA ASN A 50 12.42 -10.02 -18.75
C ASN A 50 13.34 -9.16 -17.85
N PRO A 51 14.67 -9.26 -17.95
CA PRO A 51 15.63 -8.54 -17.08
C PRO A 51 15.72 -7.02 -17.35
N ASN A 52 14.77 -6.48 -18.13
CA ASN A 52 14.59 -5.04 -18.36
C ASN A 52 13.26 -4.53 -17.79
N SER A 53 12.53 -5.37 -17.06
CA SER A 53 11.25 -5.02 -16.44
C SER A 53 11.47 -4.69 -14.99
N ASN A 54 11.12 -3.47 -14.58
CA ASN A 54 11.21 -3.09 -13.18
C ASN A 54 10.11 -3.79 -12.36
N ASP A 55 10.47 -4.28 -11.18
CA ASP A 55 9.54 -4.90 -10.24
C ASP A 55 8.49 -3.91 -9.72
N TRP A 56 7.29 -4.42 -9.45
CA TRP A 56 6.26 -3.70 -8.72
C TRP A 56 5.57 -4.62 -7.74
N TYR A 57 5.13 -4.06 -6.61
CA TYR A 57 4.33 -4.80 -5.64
C TYR A 57 3.09 -4.01 -5.24
N ILE A 58 2.01 -4.74 -4.98
CA ILE A 58 0.76 -4.20 -4.47
C ILE A 58 0.61 -4.60 -3.00
N LEU A 59 0.21 -3.63 -2.19
CA LEU A 59 -0.22 -3.82 -0.82
C LEU A 59 -1.68 -3.42 -0.72
N SER A 60 -2.52 -4.36 -0.24
CA SER A 60 -3.92 -4.13 0.06
C SER A 60 -4.16 -4.34 1.55
N GLY A 61 -5.02 -3.52 2.16
CA GLY A 61 -5.24 -3.57 3.60
C GLY A 61 -6.59 -3.03 4.02
N ILE A 62 -7.09 -3.56 5.14
CA ILE A 62 -8.25 -3.05 5.86
C ILE A 62 -7.74 -2.60 7.23
N SER A 63 -8.20 -1.44 7.69
CA SER A 63 -7.84 -0.89 9.01
C SER A 63 -9.09 -0.58 9.82
N LEU A 64 -9.10 -1.04 11.07
CA LEU A 64 -10.07 -0.62 12.09
C LEU A 64 -9.44 0.52 12.90
N VAL A 65 -10.12 1.67 12.93
CA VAL A 65 -9.63 2.89 13.56
C VAL A 65 -10.54 3.26 14.71
N TYR A 66 -9.97 3.45 15.89
CA TYR A 66 -10.66 3.97 17.07
C TYR A 66 -10.23 5.41 17.33
N THR A 67 -11.18 6.34 17.43
CA THR A 67 -10.92 7.76 17.67
C THR A 67 -11.15 8.10 19.14
N PHE A 68 -10.11 8.65 19.80
CA PHE A 68 -10.23 9.17 21.16
C PHE A 68 -10.79 10.60 21.13
N GLY A 69 -11.82 10.87 21.94
CA GLY A 69 -12.38 12.20 22.11
C GLY A 69 -13.90 12.22 21.99
N ARG A 70 -14.51 13.37 22.22
CA ARG A 70 -15.94 13.58 22.01
C ARG A 70 -16.16 14.12 20.59
N PRO A 71 -17.19 13.67 19.86
CA PRO A 71 -17.57 14.29 18.59
C PRO A 71 -17.84 15.78 18.82
N ALA A 72 -17.50 16.62 17.86
CA ALA A 72 -17.61 18.07 18.02
C ALA A 72 -19.07 18.46 18.29
N CYS A 73 -19.33 19.36 19.24
CA CYS A 73 -20.68 19.68 19.72
C CYS A 73 -21.64 20.23 18.63
N TYR A 74 -21.12 20.65 17.47
CA TYR A 74 -21.93 21.07 16.32
C TYR A 74 -22.42 19.88 15.45
N SER A 75 -21.98 18.66 15.73
CA SER A 75 -22.39 17.45 15.03
C SER A 75 -23.53 16.73 15.76
N SER A 76 -24.63 17.44 15.97
CA SER A 76 -25.93 16.87 16.32
C SER A 76 -26.92 17.19 15.20
N PRO A 77 -27.26 16.25 14.31
CA PRO A 77 -28.61 16.25 13.77
C PRO A 77 -29.51 15.70 14.89
N PHE A 78 -30.64 16.35 15.12
CA PHE A 78 -31.78 15.70 15.78
C PHE A 78 -32.13 14.40 15.06
#